data_AF-C9RG59-F1
#
_entry.id   AF-C9RG59-F1
#
_cell.length_a   1.000
_cell.length_b   1.000
_cell.length_c   1.000
_cell.angle_alpha   90.00
_cell.angle_beta   90.00
_cell.angle_gamma   90.00
#
_symmetry.space_group_name_H-M   'P 1'
#
loop_
_entity.id
_entity.type
_entity.pdbx_description
1 polymer ?
#
loop_
_entity_poly.entity_id
_entity_poly.type
_entity_poly.pdbx_seq_one_letter_code
_entity_poly.pdbx_strand_id
1 'polypeptide(L)'
;MLKNGKVVEDVLKMDDWFAYKIPHTVEIDGEVENTKTLVIEFEKKRRVLSTREGFKEVKYVGNHSIPVPFWDKVHNYKDYEKQVLEKIGIKKEDIALLSTGADMDNLAVAKEEFDEFYVVAFTTAGAKYNAVRLGDEEADYIEKDLKTYKIVDGKLVPKEEVGTVNIILITNADLTDGAMARAIITITEAKTNAFQELDIRSTKHPELQATGTGTDNTIVVKGFGKKVSYTGGHTKIGEMIAKAVKRSVIEALIKQDELEL
;
A
#
# COMPACT_ATOMS: atom_id res chain seq x y z
N MET A 1 -4.30 20.11 11.57
CA MET A 1 -3.69 20.46 12.88
C MET A 1 -2.17 20.57 12.72
N LEU A 2 -1.41 21.07 13.71
CA LEU A 2 0.06 21.00 13.68
C LEU A 2 0.52 19.75 14.45
N LYS A 3 1.36 18.92 13.82
CA LYS A 3 2.01 17.76 14.46
C LYS A 3 3.50 17.80 14.17
N ASN A 4 4.34 17.83 15.21
CA ASN A 4 5.78 18.07 15.11
C ASN A 4 6.14 19.30 14.23
N GLY A 5 5.34 20.38 14.35
CA GLY A 5 5.52 21.61 13.58
C GLY A 5 5.02 21.58 12.14
N LYS A 6 4.35 20.52 11.69
CA LYS A 6 3.85 20.37 10.31
C LYS A 6 2.32 20.38 10.25
N VAL A 7 1.76 21.01 9.21
CA VAL A 7 0.33 20.93 8.93
C VAL A 7 0.01 19.49 8.52
N VAL A 8 -1.02 18.91 9.14
CA VAL A 8 -1.51 17.56 8.84
C VAL A 8 -3.02 17.56 8.60
N GLU A 9 -3.44 16.63 7.74
CA GLU A 9 -4.83 16.29 7.47
C GLU A 9 -5.18 14.99 8.20
N ASP A 10 -6.11 15.05 9.15
CA ASP A 10 -6.47 13.90 9.97
C ASP A 10 -7.24 12.87 9.13
N VAL A 11 -6.93 11.58 9.30
CA VAL A 11 -7.60 10.48 8.58
C VAL A 11 -8.41 9.63 9.56
N LEU A 12 -7.77 9.06 10.58
CA LEU A 12 -8.43 8.21 11.56
C LEU A 12 -7.65 8.20 12.88
N LYS A 13 -8.38 8.30 13.99
CA LYS A 13 -7.83 8.17 15.35
C LYS A 13 -8.37 6.93 16.03
N MET A 14 -7.46 6.11 16.56
CA MET A 14 -7.75 4.99 17.44
C MET A 14 -7.07 5.23 18.79
N ASP A 15 -7.32 4.35 19.76
CA ASP A 15 -6.85 4.53 21.13
C ASP A 15 -5.32 4.63 21.23
N ASP A 16 -4.58 3.81 20.49
CA ASP A 16 -3.12 3.71 20.59
C ASP A 16 -2.37 4.02 19.29
N TRP A 17 -3.05 4.60 18.30
CA TRP A 17 -2.44 5.09 17.07
C TRP A 17 -3.29 6.11 16.32
N PHE A 18 -2.62 6.87 15.45
CA PHE A 18 -3.25 7.95 14.70
C PHE A 18 -2.74 7.99 13.26
N ALA A 19 -3.68 8.00 12.31
CA ALA A 19 -3.44 8.11 10.88
C ALA A 19 -3.73 9.54 10.38
N TYR A 20 -2.80 10.09 9.62
CA TYR A 20 -2.89 11.44 9.06
C TYR A 20 -2.07 11.55 7.78
N LYS A 21 -2.43 12.48 6.89
CA LYS A 21 -1.64 12.83 5.72
C LYS A 21 -0.80 14.06 6.01
N ILE A 22 0.43 14.06 5.52
CA ILE A 22 1.34 15.21 5.57
C ILE A 22 1.47 15.75 4.15
N PRO A 23 0.88 16.91 3.84
CA PRO A 23 1.18 17.64 2.60
C PRO A 23 2.62 18.17 2.63
N HIS A 24 3.37 17.93 1.57
CA HIS A 24 4.73 18.45 1.41
C HIS A 24 5.10 18.53 -0.08
N THR A 25 6.34 18.93 -0.36
CA THR A 25 6.88 18.93 -1.73
C THR A 25 7.97 17.87 -1.89
N VAL A 26 8.16 17.45 -3.13
CA VAL A 26 9.30 16.66 -3.60
C VAL A 26 9.94 17.35 -4.80
N GLU A 27 11.23 17.10 -5.04
CA GLU A 27 12.00 17.72 -6.12
C GLU A 27 12.84 16.69 -6.88
N ILE A 28 12.76 16.72 -8.21
CA ILE A 28 13.58 15.92 -9.13
C ILE A 28 13.99 16.82 -10.29
N ASP A 29 15.28 16.83 -10.64
CA ASP A 29 15.84 17.60 -11.77
C ASP A 29 15.47 19.10 -11.79
N GLY A 30 15.28 19.71 -10.60
CA GLY A 30 14.92 21.12 -10.43
C GLY A 30 13.43 21.42 -10.57
N GLU A 31 12.59 20.43 -10.87
CA GLU A 31 11.14 20.53 -10.81
C GLU A 31 10.65 20.23 -9.39
N VAL A 32 9.67 20.99 -8.90
CA VAL A 32 9.11 20.82 -7.55
C VAL A 32 7.63 20.50 -7.67
N GLU A 33 7.21 19.39 -7.08
CA GLU A 33 5.83 18.93 -7.11
C GLU A 33 5.24 18.81 -5.69
N ASN A 34 3.95 19.15 -5.58
CA ASN A 34 3.19 18.93 -4.36
C ASN A 34 2.79 17.46 -4.25
N THR A 35 2.81 16.95 -3.02
CA THR A 35 2.41 15.57 -2.73
C THR A 35 1.94 15.42 -1.28
N LYS A 36 1.43 14.25 -0.94
CA LYS A 36 1.03 13.86 0.39
C LYS A 36 1.62 12.50 0.74
N THR A 37 2.02 12.36 2.00
CA THR A 37 2.40 11.07 2.60
C THR A 37 1.40 10.71 3.67
N LEU A 38 0.76 9.54 3.56
CA LEU A 38 0.05 8.94 4.68
C LEU A 38 1.06 8.46 5.72
N VAL A 39 0.85 8.88 6.96
CA VAL A 39 1.60 8.42 8.13
C VAL A 39 0.62 7.89 9.16
N ILE A 40 0.91 6.70 9.68
CA ILE A 40 0.21 6.10 10.81
C ILE A 40 1.23 5.96 11.94
N GLU A 41 1.04 6.75 12.98
CA GLU A 41 1.90 6.78 14.16
C GLU A 41 1.30 5.94 15.28
N PHE A 42 2.09 5.02 15.83
CA PHE A 42 1.70 4.19 16.98
C PHE A 42 2.23 4.78 18.29
N GLU A 43 1.51 4.63 19.39
CA GLU A 43 2.02 5.03 20.72
C GLU A 43 3.23 4.18 21.16
N LYS A 44 3.24 2.89 20.81
CA LYS A 44 4.35 1.96 21.03
C LYS A 44 4.83 1.40 19.69
N LYS A 45 6.12 1.08 19.58
CA LYS A 45 6.63 0.41 18.38
C LYS A 45 5.88 -0.90 18.16
N ARG A 46 5.44 -1.15 16.94
CA ARG A 46 4.72 -2.37 16.55
C ARG A 46 5.57 -3.19 15.59
N ARG A 47 5.43 -4.51 15.71
CA ARG A 47 5.98 -5.44 14.73
C ARG A 47 5.12 -5.41 13.48
N VAL A 48 5.77 -5.30 12.33
CA VAL A 48 5.12 -5.21 11.02
C VAL A 48 5.75 -6.19 10.05
N LEU A 49 4.97 -6.65 9.07
CA LEU A 49 5.45 -7.40 7.93
C LEU A 49 5.12 -6.61 6.66
N SER A 50 6.14 -6.12 5.98
CA SER A 50 6.04 -5.42 4.69
C SER A 50 6.46 -6.35 3.57
N THR A 51 5.70 -6.39 2.48
CA THR A 51 6.13 -7.09 1.24
C THR A 51 7.35 -6.44 0.60
N ARG A 52 7.64 -5.18 0.94
CA ARG A 52 8.78 -4.41 0.43
C ARG A 52 10.02 -4.54 1.29
N GLU A 53 9.84 -4.53 2.61
CA GLU A 53 10.96 -4.41 3.58
C GLU A 53 11.10 -5.62 4.52
N GLY A 54 10.22 -6.61 4.42
CA GLY A 54 10.18 -7.75 5.33
C GLY A 54 9.68 -7.37 6.73
N PHE A 55 10.14 -8.10 7.76
CA PHE A 55 9.78 -7.84 9.15
C PHE A 55 10.54 -6.66 9.72
N LYS A 56 9.83 -5.75 10.40
CA LYS A 56 10.42 -4.63 11.15
C LYS A 56 9.69 -4.39 12.47
N GLU A 57 10.32 -3.63 13.36
CA GLU A 57 9.67 -3.06 14.55
C GLU A 57 9.76 -1.53 14.46
N VAL A 58 8.61 -0.88 14.24
CA VAL A 58 8.54 0.51 13.79
C VAL A 58 7.54 1.32 14.60
N LYS A 59 7.80 2.62 14.70
CA LYS A 59 6.90 3.60 15.32
C LYS A 59 5.87 4.13 14.32
N TYR A 60 6.18 4.03 13.03
CA TYR A 60 5.35 4.51 11.94
C TYR A 60 5.19 3.46 10.84
N VAL A 61 4.06 3.49 10.16
CA VAL A 61 3.94 2.93 8.80
C VAL A 61 3.39 4.02 7.90
N GLY A 62 3.68 3.95 6.61
CA GLY A 62 3.23 4.98 5.68
C GLY A 62 3.12 4.51 4.25
N ASN A 63 2.51 5.38 3.46
CA ASN A 63 2.41 5.24 2.01
C ASN A 63 2.57 6.62 1.40
N HIS A 64 3.53 6.75 0.48
CA HIS A 64 3.88 8.02 -0.16
C HIS A 64 3.36 8.08 -1.59
N SER A 65 2.65 9.15 -1.95
CA SER A 65 2.19 9.40 -3.31
C SER A 65 3.31 9.99 -4.15
N ILE A 66 3.70 9.33 -5.24
CA ILE A 66 4.62 9.89 -6.24
C ILE A 66 3.77 10.74 -7.19
N PRO A 67 4.05 12.05 -7.36
CA PRO A 67 3.34 12.90 -8.31
C PRO A 67 3.43 12.36 -9.74
N VAL A 68 2.36 12.54 -10.53
CA VAL A 68 2.28 12.11 -11.93
C VAL A 68 3.50 12.55 -12.76
N PRO A 69 3.97 13.82 -12.67
CA PRO A 69 5.14 14.27 -13.44
C PRO A 69 6.44 13.53 -13.11
N PHE A 70 6.49 12.79 -12.01
CA PHE A 70 7.68 12.09 -11.51
C PHE A 70 7.61 10.57 -11.65
N TRP A 71 6.52 9.99 -12.15
CA TRP A 71 6.35 8.53 -12.29
C TRP A 71 7.45 7.86 -13.12
N ASP A 72 7.95 8.53 -14.15
CA ASP A 72 9.04 8.09 -15.02
C ASP A 72 10.42 8.65 -14.61
N LYS A 73 10.48 9.60 -13.67
CA LYS A 73 11.71 10.29 -13.25
C LYS A 73 12.36 9.72 -11.98
N VAL A 74 11.66 8.89 -11.21
CA VAL A 74 12.22 8.25 -10.00
C VAL A 74 13.15 7.09 -10.38
N HIS A 75 14.35 7.42 -10.85
CA HIS A 75 15.36 6.42 -11.24
C HIS A 75 16.16 5.88 -10.05
N ASN A 76 16.38 6.71 -9.02
CA ASN A 76 17.00 6.30 -7.76
C ASN A 76 16.01 6.43 -6.61
N TYR A 77 15.26 5.34 -6.38
CA TYR A 77 14.27 5.30 -5.31
C TYR A 77 14.88 5.57 -3.92
N LYS A 78 16.15 5.22 -3.67
CA LYS A 78 16.78 5.44 -2.34
C LYS A 78 16.95 6.92 -2.02
N ASP A 79 17.37 7.71 -3.00
CA ASP A 79 17.55 9.16 -2.83
C ASP A 79 16.20 9.86 -2.71
N TYR A 80 15.23 9.43 -3.54
CA TYR A 80 13.86 9.92 -3.46
C TYR A 80 13.21 9.63 -2.11
N GLU A 81 13.33 8.38 -1.62
CA GLU A 81 12.85 7.99 -0.29
C GLU A 81 13.49 8.84 0.82
N LYS A 82 14.80 9.07 0.76
CA LYS A 82 15.50 9.91 1.75
C LYS A 82 14.90 11.31 1.80
N GLN A 83 14.65 11.92 0.64
CA GLN A 83 14.02 13.24 0.54
C GLN A 83 12.62 13.23 1.17
N VAL A 84 11.79 12.22 0.89
CA VAL A 84 10.46 12.06 1.49
C VAL A 84 10.57 11.97 3.02
N LEU A 85 11.48 11.13 3.53
CA LEU A 85 11.70 10.95 4.97
C LEU A 85 12.12 12.24 5.67
N GLU A 86 12.98 13.05 5.06
CA GLU A 86 13.34 14.38 5.55
C GLU A 86 12.13 15.34 5.56
N LYS A 87 11.36 15.36 4.47
CA LYS A 87 10.15 16.20 4.33
C LYS A 87 9.05 15.83 5.31
N ILE A 88 8.89 14.56 5.68
CA ILE A 88 7.94 14.12 6.72
C ILE A 88 8.55 14.13 8.12
N GLY A 89 9.87 14.17 8.25
CA GLY A 89 10.59 14.30 9.52
C GLY A 89 10.62 12.99 10.31
N ILE A 90 10.71 11.86 9.61
CA ILE A 90 10.72 10.51 10.19
C ILE A 90 11.98 9.79 9.73
N LYS A 91 12.67 9.12 10.65
CA LYS A 91 13.88 8.37 10.35
C LYS A 91 13.54 7.02 9.69
N LYS A 92 14.40 6.56 8.77
CA LYS A 92 14.20 5.32 8.00
C LYS A 92 14.05 4.07 8.88
N GLU A 93 14.77 4.02 9.99
CA GLU A 93 14.73 2.92 10.95
C GLU A 93 13.40 2.84 11.73
N ASP A 94 12.63 3.94 11.80
CA ASP A 94 11.42 4.03 12.60
C ASP A 94 10.13 3.87 11.78
N ILE A 95 10.22 3.71 10.46
CA ILE A 95 9.07 3.59 9.55
C ILE A 95 9.20 2.42 8.58
N ALA A 96 8.09 1.76 8.24
CA ALA A 96 7.97 0.97 7.01
C ALA A 96 7.14 1.78 5.99
N LEU A 97 7.69 2.04 4.80
CA LEU A 97 7.16 3.02 3.85
C LEU A 97 6.89 2.39 2.48
N LEU A 98 5.62 2.40 2.08
CA LEU A 98 5.21 2.09 0.72
C LEU A 98 5.26 3.34 -0.17
N SER A 99 5.22 3.12 -1.48
CA SER A 99 5.12 4.19 -2.48
C SER A 99 4.06 3.84 -3.49
N THR A 100 3.26 4.81 -3.88
CA THR A 100 2.12 4.63 -4.78
C THR A 100 2.09 5.73 -5.82
N GLY A 101 1.64 5.39 -7.03
CA GLY A 101 1.27 6.41 -8.02
C GLY A 101 -0.14 6.97 -7.80
N ALA A 102 -1.00 6.29 -7.03
CA ALA A 102 -2.35 6.77 -6.76
C ALA A 102 -2.33 8.04 -5.90
N ASP A 103 -3.27 8.95 -6.16
CA ASP A 103 -3.42 10.18 -5.40
C ASP A 103 -3.82 9.85 -3.95
N MET A 104 -3.11 10.42 -2.99
CA MET A 104 -3.37 10.20 -1.57
C MET A 104 -4.72 10.77 -1.12
N ASP A 105 -5.33 11.67 -1.89
CA ASP A 105 -6.70 12.15 -1.64
C ASP A 105 -7.77 11.09 -1.98
N ASN A 106 -7.42 10.10 -2.80
CA ASN A 106 -8.25 8.94 -3.11
C ASN A 106 -8.07 7.77 -2.12
N LEU A 107 -7.32 7.97 -1.04
CA LEU A 107 -7.17 7.00 0.04
C LEU A 107 -8.55 6.50 0.52
N ALA A 108 -8.73 5.19 0.53
CA ALA A 108 -9.90 4.54 1.12
C ALA A 108 -9.54 3.90 2.46
N VAL A 109 -10.48 3.96 3.40
CA VAL A 109 -10.32 3.39 4.74
C VAL A 109 -11.53 2.55 5.08
N ALA A 110 -11.33 1.28 5.38
CA ALA A 110 -12.39 0.38 5.80
C ALA A 110 -12.05 -0.25 7.15
N LYS A 111 -13.05 -0.37 8.02
CA LYS A 111 -12.94 -0.94 9.36
C LYS A 111 -13.99 -2.02 9.56
N GLU A 112 -13.55 -3.12 10.17
CA GLU A 112 -14.40 -4.23 10.62
C GLU A 112 -14.11 -4.51 12.09
N GLU A 113 -15.16 -4.83 12.85
CA GLU A 113 -15.06 -5.13 14.28
C GLU A 113 -15.94 -6.33 14.63
N PHE A 114 -15.44 -7.17 15.52
CA PHE A 114 -16.20 -8.27 16.10
C PHE A 114 -15.58 -8.67 17.44
N ASP A 115 -16.43 -8.75 18.47
CA ASP A 115 -16.01 -9.02 19.85
C ASP A 115 -14.95 -7.99 20.30
N GLU A 116 -13.81 -8.45 20.81
CA GLU A 116 -12.68 -7.62 21.23
C GLU A 116 -11.72 -7.24 20.09
N PHE A 117 -11.96 -7.67 18.85
CA PHE A 117 -11.05 -7.48 17.73
C PHE A 117 -11.51 -6.39 16.76
N TYR A 118 -10.56 -5.64 16.21
CA TYR A 118 -10.75 -4.79 15.05
C TYR A 118 -9.72 -5.08 13.96
N VAL A 119 -10.10 -4.74 12.74
CA VAL A 119 -9.22 -4.68 11.57
C VAL A 119 -9.51 -3.38 10.82
N VAL A 120 -8.45 -2.66 10.44
CA VAL A 120 -8.53 -1.46 9.60
C VAL A 120 -7.64 -1.63 8.39
N ALA A 121 -8.18 -1.40 7.19
CA ALA A 121 -7.44 -1.37 5.94
C ALA A 121 -7.38 0.06 5.40
N PHE A 122 -6.17 0.51 5.07
CA PHE A 122 -5.90 1.75 4.35
C PHE A 122 -5.40 1.40 2.95
N THR A 123 -6.06 1.91 1.92
CA THR A 123 -5.76 1.51 0.55
C THR A 123 -5.62 2.70 -0.37
N THR A 124 -4.53 2.72 -1.13
CA THR A 124 -4.43 3.48 -2.39
C THR A 124 -4.38 2.47 -3.52
N ALA A 125 -5.17 2.68 -4.56
CA ALA A 125 -5.29 1.73 -5.65
C ALA A 125 -5.49 2.49 -6.96
N GLY A 126 -4.74 2.12 -7.99
CA GLY A 126 -4.96 2.57 -9.36
C GLY A 126 -4.53 1.45 -10.31
N ALA A 127 -5.42 1.08 -11.22
CA ALA A 127 -5.28 -0.08 -12.11
C ALA A 127 -5.30 0.30 -13.60
N LYS A 128 -5.69 1.54 -13.93
CA LYS A 128 -5.85 2.05 -15.30
C LYS A 128 -4.66 1.82 -16.24
N TYR A 129 -3.42 1.80 -15.72
CA TYR A 129 -2.21 1.78 -16.54
C TYR A 129 -1.36 0.51 -16.43
N ASN A 130 -1.59 -0.34 -15.43
CA ASN A 130 -0.74 -1.52 -15.19
C ASN A 130 -1.47 -2.75 -14.60
N ALA A 131 -2.80 -2.80 -14.68
CA ALA A 131 -3.54 -4.01 -14.32
C ALA A 131 -3.03 -5.24 -15.12
N VAL A 132 -2.84 -6.36 -14.43
CA VAL A 132 -2.25 -7.60 -14.98
C VAL A 132 -2.98 -8.84 -14.49
N ARG A 133 -3.12 -9.82 -15.37
CA ARG A 133 -3.53 -11.20 -15.09
C ARG A 133 -2.31 -12.06 -14.80
N LEU A 134 -1.98 -12.22 -13.52
CA LEU A 134 -0.81 -13.02 -13.12
C LEU A 134 -1.01 -14.50 -13.50
N GLY A 135 0.02 -15.10 -14.09
CA GLY A 135 0.04 -16.51 -14.50
C GLY A 135 -0.39 -16.75 -15.95
N ASP A 136 -1.12 -15.81 -16.57
CA ASP A 136 -1.56 -15.88 -17.97
C ASP A 136 -0.72 -14.97 -18.89
N GLU A 137 -0.09 -13.93 -18.35
CA GLU A 137 0.68 -12.92 -19.12
C GLU A 137 2.19 -13.08 -18.98
N GLU A 138 2.92 -12.71 -20.05
CA GLU A 138 4.38 -12.61 -20.03
C GLU A 138 4.86 -11.33 -19.32
N ALA A 139 5.97 -11.43 -18.61
CA ALA A 139 6.58 -10.32 -17.88
C ALA A 139 7.50 -9.49 -18.80
N ASP A 140 7.28 -8.17 -18.81
CA ASP A 140 8.15 -7.23 -19.53
C ASP A 140 9.26 -6.67 -18.63
N TYR A 141 9.46 -7.25 -17.45
CA TYR A 141 10.41 -6.76 -16.46
C TYR A 141 11.25 -7.91 -15.92
N ILE A 142 12.51 -7.59 -15.61
CA ILE A 142 13.43 -8.48 -14.89
C ILE A 142 13.96 -7.76 -13.66
N GLU A 143 14.02 -8.47 -12.54
CA GLU A 143 14.76 -8.06 -11.36
C GLU A 143 16.15 -8.69 -11.41
N LYS A 144 17.19 -7.86 -11.28
CA LYS A 144 18.57 -8.30 -11.17
C LYS A 144 19.36 -7.35 -10.28
N ASP A 145 20.13 -7.92 -9.36
CA ASP A 145 21.01 -7.17 -8.46
C ASP A 145 20.28 -6.09 -7.64
N LEU A 146 19.08 -6.42 -7.15
CA LEU A 146 18.17 -5.56 -6.38
C LEU A 146 17.67 -4.35 -7.17
N LYS A 147 17.55 -4.49 -8.49
CA LYS A 147 17.08 -3.47 -9.42
C LYS A 147 16.15 -4.10 -10.45
N THR A 148 15.05 -3.41 -10.73
CA THR A 148 14.09 -3.83 -11.76
C THR A 148 14.34 -3.06 -13.05
N TYR A 149 14.38 -3.78 -14.17
CA TYR A 149 14.58 -3.25 -15.52
C TYR A 149 13.40 -3.65 -16.40
N LYS A 150 13.00 -2.77 -17.32
CA LYS A 150 12.03 -3.10 -18.37
C LYS A 150 12.76 -3.72 -19.55
N ILE A 151 12.15 -4.72 -20.18
CA ILE A 151 12.65 -5.42 -21.35
C ILE A 151 11.95 -4.80 -22.58
N VAL A 152 12.72 -4.17 -23.46
CA VAL A 152 12.24 -3.59 -24.73
C VAL A 152 13.15 -4.07 -25.85
N ASP A 153 12.61 -4.77 -26.84
CA ASP A 153 13.36 -5.36 -27.96
C ASP A 153 14.61 -6.15 -27.52
N GLY A 154 14.47 -6.92 -26.44
CA GLY A 154 15.56 -7.71 -25.85
C GLY A 154 16.63 -6.90 -25.11
N LYS A 155 16.43 -5.59 -24.90
CA LYS A 155 17.32 -4.70 -24.16
C LYS A 155 16.71 -4.27 -22.83
N LEU A 156 17.57 -4.05 -21.84
CA LEU A 156 17.18 -3.53 -20.54
C LEU A 156 17.16 -2.00 -20.56
N VAL A 157 16.00 -1.43 -20.26
CA VAL A 157 15.82 0.03 -20.12
C VAL A 157 15.33 0.37 -18.70
N PRO A 158 15.47 1.62 -18.25
CA PRO A 158 14.93 2.04 -16.96
C PRO A 158 13.43 1.74 -16.84
N LYS A 159 13.02 1.39 -15.62
CA LYS A 159 11.63 1.09 -15.30
C LYS A 159 10.78 2.36 -15.37
N GLU A 160 9.62 2.25 -15.99
CA GLU A 160 8.50 3.17 -15.81
C GLU A 160 7.55 2.53 -14.79
N GLU A 161 7.27 3.20 -13.67
CA GLU A 161 6.29 2.75 -12.67
C GLU A 161 5.03 3.59 -12.79
N VAL A 162 3.90 2.97 -13.16
CA VAL A 162 2.60 3.65 -13.12
C VAL A 162 1.56 2.71 -12.55
N GLY A 163 0.84 3.16 -11.52
CA GLY A 163 -0.25 2.40 -10.85
C GLY A 163 0.24 1.36 -9.83
N THR A 164 -0.51 1.18 -8.74
CA THR A 164 -0.28 0.12 -7.75
C THR A 164 -1.49 -0.01 -6.83
N VAL A 165 -1.73 -1.20 -6.27
CA VAL A 165 -2.59 -1.37 -5.09
C VAL A 165 -1.72 -1.57 -3.86
N ASN A 166 -1.69 -0.55 -3.00
CA ASN A 166 -1.00 -0.59 -1.72
C ASN A 166 -2.01 -0.70 -0.57
N ILE A 167 -1.80 -1.66 0.32
CA ILE A 167 -2.70 -1.93 1.45
C ILE A 167 -1.91 -1.92 2.76
N ILE A 168 -2.29 -1.06 3.70
CA ILE A 168 -1.82 -1.13 5.08
C ILE A 168 -2.95 -1.68 5.95
N LEU A 169 -2.74 -2.87 6.51
CA LEU A 169 -3.68 -3.56 7.38
C LEU A 169 -3.22 -3.44 8.85
N ILE A 170 -4.07 -2.92 9.71
CA ILE A 170 -3.81 -2.81 11.15
C ILE A 170 -4.88 -3.60 11.92
N THR A 171 -4.45 -4.39 12.90
CA THR A 171 -5.33 -5.02 13.89
C THR A 171 -4.85 -4.76 15.30
N ASN A 172 -5.73 -4.90 16.29
CA ASN A 172 -5.33 -5.00 17.70
C ASN A 172 -4.87 -6.40 18.10
N ALA A 173 -5.11 -7.45 17.31
CA ALA A 173 -4.70 -8.81 17.62
C ALA A 173 -3.18 -8.95 17.73
N ASP A 174 -2.70 -9.70 18.72
CA ASP A 174 -1.30 -10.11 18.85
C ASP A 174 -1.01 -11.28 17.89
N LEU A 175 -0.76 -10.95 16.62
CA LEU A 175 -0.51 -11.95 15.58
C LEU A 175 0.85 -12.64 15.79
N THR A 176 0.91 -13.94 15.55
CA THR A 176 2.21 -14.62 15.31
C THR A 176 2.77 -14.23 13.94
N ASP A 177 4.08 -14.40 13.74
CA ASP A 177 4.69 -14.14 12.43
C ASP A 177 4.04 -14.99 11.32
N GLY A 178 3.66 -16.23 11.63
CA GLY A 178 2.91 -17.10 10.71
C GLY A 178 1.51 -16.57 10.39
N ALA A 179 0.82 -15.97 11.36
CA ALA A 179 -0.47 -15.31 11.14
C ALA A 179 -0.33 -14.03 10.30
N MET A 180 0.76 -13.28 10.46
CA MET A 180 1.05 -12.10 9.63
C MET A 180 1.34 -12.52 8.18
N ALA A 181 2.16 -13.55 7.97
CA ALA A 181 2.41 -14.10 6.64
C ALA A 181 1.13 -14.65 6.00
N ARG A 182 0.31 -15.39 6.76
CA ARG A 182 -0.98 -15.90 6.29
C ARG A 182 -1.95 -14.77 5.92
N ALA A 183 -1.91 -13.65 6.62
CA ALA A 183 -2.77 -12.51 6.31
C ALA A 183 -2.50 -11.94 4.92
N ILE A 184 -1.26 -11.99 4.41
CA ILE A 184 -0.94 -11.56 3.04
C ILE A 184 -1.77 -12.36 2.03
N ILE A 185 -1.90 -13.68 2.19
CA ILE A 185 -2.73 -14.51 1.30
C ILE A 185 -4.19 -14.05 1.32
N THR A 186 -4.76 -13.86 2.52
CA THR A 186 -6.14 -13.39 2.68
C THR A 186 -6.35 -12.00 2.04
N ILE A 187 -5.39 -11.09 2.21
CA ILE A 187 -5.41 -9.76 1.61
C ILE A 187 -5.34 -9.86 0.08
N THR A 188 -4.46 -10.71 -0.46
CA THR A 188 -4.34 -10.94 -1.91
C THR A 188 -5.63 -11.48 -2.51
N GLU A 189 -6.22 -12.52 -1.90
CA GLU A 189 -7.49 -13.09 -2.38
C GLU A 189 -8.63 -12.06 -2.33
N ALA A 190 -8.73 -11.27 -1.26
CA ALA A 190 -9.76 -10.23 -1.12
C ALA A 190 -9.60 -9.10 -2.14
N LYS A 191 -8.35 -8.66 -2.40
CA LYS A 191 -8.04 -7.69 -3.45
C LYS A 191 -8.40 -8.24 -4.84
N THR A 192 -8.03 -9.47 -5.15
CA THR A 192 -8.40 -10.09 -6.43
C THR A 192 -9.91 -10.24 -6.57
N ASN A 193 -10.63 -10.52 -5.48
CA ASN A 193 -12.09 -10.54 -5.49
C ASN A 193 -12.70 -9.16 -5.80
N ALA A 194 -12.12 -8.07 -5.28
CA ALA A 194 -12.51 -6.70 -5.65
C ALA A 194 -12.30 -6.41 -7.14
N PHE A 195 -11.16 -6.84 -7.70
CA PHE A 195 -10.87 -6.68 -9.14
C PHE A 195 -11.88 -7.43 -10.00
N GLN A 196 -12.28 -8.64 -9.60
CA GLN A 196 -13.29 -9.43 -10.29
C GLN A 196 -14.67 -8.78 -10.26
N GLU A 197 -15.08 -8.21 -9.12
CA GLU A 197 -16.38 -7.54 -9.01
C GLU A 197 -16.47 -6.25 -9.82
N LEU A 198 -15.36 -5.50 -9.91
CA LEU A 198 -15.26 -4.29 -10.73
C LEU A 198 -14.93 -4.57 -12.21
N ASP A 199 -14.83 -5.84 -12.59
CA ASP A 199 -14.45 -6.28 -13.93
C ASP A 199 -13.17 -5.61 -14.48
N ILE A 200 -12.19 -5.37 -13.61
CA ILE A 200 -10.93 -4.73 -14.01
C ILE A 200 -10.21 -5.61 -15.02
N ARG A 201 -9.94 -5.08 -16.21
CA ARG A 201 -9.26 -5.81 -17.29
C ARG A 201 -7.76 -5.58 -17.27
N SER A 202 -7.01 -6.55 -17.77
CA SER A 202 -5.59 -6.36 -18.02
C SER A 202 -5.39 -5.23 -19.01
N THR A 203 -4.37 -4.40 -18.76
CA THR A 203 -4.03 -3.29 -19.67
C THR A 203 -3.38 -3.77 -20.96
N LYS A 204 -2.75 -4.95 -20.95
CA LYS A 204 -2.16 -5.57 -22.15
C LYS A 204 -3.13 -6.44 -22.91
N HIS A 205 -3.99 -7.16 -22.17
CA HIS A 205 -4.89 -8.19 -22.69
C HIS A 205 -6.32 -7.95 -22.20
N PRO A 206 -7.08 -6.99 -22.78
CA PRO A 206 -8.38 -6.58 -22.27
C PRO A 206 -9.43 -7.70 -22.16
N GLU A 207 -9.24 -8.81 -22.89
CA GLU A 207 -10.05 -10.03 -22.77
C GLU A 207 -9.90 -10.75 -21.42
N LEU A 208 -8.80 -10.51 -20.70
CA LEU A 208 -8.50 -11.11 -19.40
C LEU A 208 -8.89 -10.17 -18.25
N GLN A 209 -9.54 -10.71 -17.21
CA GLN A 209 -9.77 -9.99 -15.95
C GLN A 209 -8.50 -9.95 -15.11
N ALA A 210 -7.98 -8.77 -14.81
CA ALA A 210 -6.78 -8.62 -13.99
C ALA A 210 -6.96 -9.17 -12.57
N THR A 211 -5.84 -9.57 -11.97
CA THR A 211 -5.76 -10.08 -10.58
C THR A 211 -5.14 -9.08 -9.60
N GLY A 212 -4.58 -7.99 -10.13
CA GLY A 212 -3.81 -6.95 -9.43
C GLY A 212 -3.07 -6.09 -10.46
N THR A 213 -2.03 -5.36 -10.04
CA THR A 213 -1.28 -4.43 -10.92
C THR A 213 0.20 -4.79 -11.11
N GLY A 214 0.61 -5.98 -10.63
CA GLY A 214 1.99 -6.48 -10.75
C GLY A 214 3.02 -5.79 -9.83
N THR A 215 2.65 -4.70 -9.17
CA THR A 215 3.48 -3.90 -8.25
C THR A 215 2.86 -3.76 -6.86
N ASP A 216 1.81 -4.53 -6.58
CA ASP A 216 1.03 -4.43 -5.34
C ASP A 216 1.91 -4.65 -4.10
N ASN A 217 1.77 -3.79 -3.09
CA ASN A 217 2.46 -3.96 -1.81
C ASN A 217 1.50 -3.96 -0.62
N THR A 218 1.91 -4.63 0.45
CA THR A 218 1.11 -4.72 1.68
C THR A 218 1.98 -4.58 2.92
N ILE A 219 1.46 -3.89 3.93
CA ILE A 219 2.00 -3.91 5.29
C ILE A 219 0.94 -4.49 6.22
N VAL A 220 1.28 -5.54 6.96
CA VAL A 220 0.47 -6.09 8.04
C VAL A 220 1.06 -5.63 9.38
N VAL A 221 0.24 -5.00 10.22
CA VAL A 221 0.60 -4.48 11.54
C VAL A 221 -0.18 -5.23 12.61
N LYS A 222 0.53 -5.93 13.51
CA LYS A 222 -0.09 -6.56 14.67
C LYS A 222 -0.27 -5.58 15.82
N GLY A 223 -1.19 -5.90 16.73
CA GLY A 223 -1.38 -5.18 17.99
C GLY A 223 -0.86 -5.95 19.20
N PHE A 224 -1.39 -5.60 20.36
CA PHE A 224 -1.01 -6.13 21.68
C PHE A 224 -2.16 -6.83 22.42
N GLY A 225 -3.27 -7.09 21.72
CA GLY A 225 -4.46 -7.74 22.25
C GLY A 225 -4.30 -9.27 22.35
N LYS A 226 -5.39 -9.99 22.11
CA LYS A 226 -5.38 -11.46 22.18
C LYS A 226 -4.51 -12.08 21.08
N LYS A 227 -3.84 -13.18 21.42
CA LYS A 227 -2.98 -13.92 20.50
C LYS A 227 -3.77 -14.62 19.42
N VAL A 228 -3.31 -14.50 18.18
CA VAL A 228 -3.89 -15.17 17.01
C VAL A 228 -2.78 -15.79 16.18
N SER A 229 -2.88 -17.08 15.91
CA SER A 229 -1.90 -17.84 15.11
C SER A 229 -2.35 -18.11 13.67
N TYR A 230 -3.59 -17.79 13.30
CA TYR A 230 -4.13 -18.08 11.97
C TYR A 230 -5.20 -17.07 11.52
N THR A 231 -5.02 -16.54 10.31
CA THR A 231 -5.81 -15.44 9.69
C THR A 231 -6.44 -15.86 8.35
N GLY A 232 -6.61 -17.16 8.12
CA GLY A 232 -7.29 -17.67 6.92
C GLY A 232 -8.81 -17.47 6.94
N GLY A 233 -9.47 -17.54 5.78
CA GLY A 233 -10.88 -17.20 5.60
C GLY A 233 -11.91 -18.01 6.40
N HIS A 234 -11.53 -19.13 7.03
CA HIS A 234 -12.40 -19.87 7.96
C HIS A 234 -12.40 -19.31 9.39
N THR A 235 -11.63 -18.27 9.68
CA THR A 235 -11.63 -17.60 10.99
C THR A 235 -12.31 -16.25 10.92
N LYS A 236 -12.88 -15.80 12.05
CA LYS A 236 -13.55 -14.50 12.10
C LYS A 236 -12.62 -13.34 11.78
N ILE A 237 -11.37 -13.39 12.24
CA ILE A 237 -10.36 -12.39 11.90
C ILE A 237 -9.98 -12.44 10.41
N GLY A 238 -9.91 -13.64 9.79
CA GLY A 238 -9.71 -13.76 8.35
C GLY A 238 -10.87 -13.16 7.55
N GLU A 239 -12.12 -13.40 7.97
CA GLU A 239 -13.31 -12.78 7.39
C GLU A 239 -13.25 -11.24 7.48
N MET A 240 -12.92 -10.70 8.66
CA MET A 240 -12.80 -9.24 8.87
C MET A 240 -11.70 -8.63 8.00
N ILE A 241 -10.54 -9.28 7.88
CA ILE A 241 -9.47 -8.85 6.96
C ILE A 241 -9.98 -8.80 5.54
N ALA A 242 -10.60 -9.88 5.05
CA ALA A 242 -11.08 -9.95 3.68
C ALA A 242 -12.15 -8.88 3.38
N LYS A 243 -13.10 -8.67 4.30
CA LYS A 243 -14.14 -7.64 4.16
C LYS A 243 -13.57 -6.23 4.14
N ALA A 244 -12.69 -5.89 5.09
CA ALA A 244 -12.08 -4.57 5.15
C ALA A 244 -11.28 -4.28 3.88
N VAL A 245 -10.40 -5.22 3.47
CA VAL A 245 -9.57 -5.07 2.27
C VAL A 245 -10.42 -4.93 1.01
N LYS A 246 -11.41 -5.80 0.81
CA LYS A 246 -12.24 -5.75 -0.39
C LYS A 246 -12.98 -4.41 -0.49
N ARG A 247 -13.57 -3.94 0.60
CA ARG A 247 -14.28 -2.65 0.65
C ARG A 247 -13.34 -1.48 0.35
N SER A 248 -12.16 -1.44 0.99
CA SER A 248 -11.21 -0.34 0.76
C SER A 248 -10.59 -0.37 -0.64
N VAL A 249 -10.34 -1.56 -1.22
CA VAL A 249 -9.85 -1.68 -2.60
C VAL A 249 -10.89 -1.20 -3.61
N ILE A 250 -12.16 -1.61 -3.46
CA ILE A 250 -13.24 -1.15 -4.34
C ILE A 250 -13.36 0.38 -4.29
N GLU A 251 -13.44 0.94 -3.08
CA GLU A 251 -13.58 2.38 -2.90
C GLU A 251 -12.38 3.16 -3.47
N ALA A 252 -11.15 2.68 -3.24
CA ALA A 252 -9.95 3.33 -3.77
C ALA A 252 -9.91 3.30 -5.30
N LEU A 253 -10.25 2.18 -5.93
CA LEU A 253 -10.30 2.05 -7.39
C LEU A 253 -11.38 2.95 -8.01
N ILE A 254 -12.58 3.00 -7.42
CA ILE A 254 -13.65 3.89 -7.90
C ILE A 254 -13.20 5.35 -7.84
N LYS A 255 -12.57 5.78 -6.74
CA LYS A 255 -12.08 7.16 -6.59
C LYS A 255 -10.93 7.49 -7.55
N GLN A 256 -9.97 6.57 -7.72
CA GLN A 256 -8.75 6.83 -8.48
C GLN A 256 -8.95 6.69 -9.99
N ASP A 257 -9.67 5.66 -10.42
CA ASP A 257 -9.84 5.33 -11.84
C ASP A 257 -11.21 5.79 -12.38
N GLU A 258 -12.01 6.48 -11.55
CA GLU A 258 -13.32 7.07 -11.90
C GLU A 258 -14.30 6.03 -12.47
N LEU A 259 -14.35 4.84 -11.86
CA LEU A 259 -15.18 3.73 -12.33
C LEU A 259 -16.66 3.99 -12.05
N GLU A 260 -17.51 3.75 -13.05
CA GLU A 260 -18.98 3.76 -12.90
C GLU A 260 -19.48 2.38 -12.47
N LEU A 261 -20.40 2.33 -11.49
CA LEU A 261 -21.04 1.10 -10.98
C LEU A 261 -22.39 0.83 -11.65
#